data_AF-A0A9P1DAU9-F1
#
_entry.id   AF-A0A9P1DAU9-F1
#
_cell.length_a   1.000
_cell.length_b   1.000
_cell.length_c   1.000
_cell.angle_alpha   90.00
_cell.angle_beta   90.00
_cell.angle_gamma   90.00
#
_symmetry.space_group_name_H-M   'P 1'
#
loop_
_entity.id
_entity.type
_entity.pdbx_description
1 polymer ?
#
loop_
_entity_poly.entity_id
_entity_poly.type
_entity_poly.pdbx_seq_one_letter_code
_entity_poly.pdbx_strand_id
1 'polypeptide(L)'
;MESMDEKEAWAVVPGAEQLALHVCTFIATTGLVGVATWFICSRMTSSTGGAADDFFAGGRSLRWYVVAGSLMLTNLSTEQLVGLNGSVYKDQNLAGIWLEAGAAIAMIITATVFLPRYMSLGLTTTSGFLGERFDLFTRTMGSVLFLLYYVFVLCPIALYTGALAIRNIFDLQSLPLWSISAIIGTFGACYALFGGLKAVAVSDCLNGIGLLIVGIWVPAAALYQLGGVSDLFHEPEVLKPLVEHSVLAPWHVNFSGLFLTNVYYWSTNQVIVQRALAARSLADGQKGVLFAASMKVVGFIFLCLPGTIGLLLVRRNASISRNGEPFTVPKNDEVYPELVKAVMPLWSLGFFAAVLVGSVLSSFNSALNSAATIFGLEIYKVYINKD
;
A
#
# COMPACT_ATOMS: atom_id res chain seq x y z
N MET A 1 21.13 39.28 2.41
CA MET A 1 20.36 38.07 2.75
C MET A 1 19.61 37.73 1.47
N GLU A 2 20.37 37.16 0.54
CA GLU A 2 19.98 36.93 -0.86
C GLU A 2 18.89 35.87 -0.94
N SER A 3 17.89 36.18 -1.76
CA SER A 3 16.93 35.22 -2.29
C SER A 3 17.70 34.17 -3.09
N MET A 4 17.85 32.98 -2.52
CA MET A 4 18.20 31.78 -3.26
C MET A 4 17.21 31.64 -4.42
N ASP A 5 17.72 31.78 -5.64
CA ASP A 5 16.95 31.67 -6.88
C ASP A 5 16.21 30.32 -6.92
N GLU A 6 14.88 30.36 -6.90
CA GLU A 6 14.00 29.20 -7.09
C GLU A 6 14.34 28.41 -8.37
N LYS A 7 15.07 29.02 -9.32
CA LYS A 7 15.54 28.41 -10.57
C LYS A 7 16.71 27.43 -10.40
N GLU A 8 17.53 27.53 -9.36
CA GLU A 8 18.63 26.57 -9.14
C GLU A 8 18.17 25.22 -8.60
N ALA A 9 17.00 25.17 -7.94
CA ALA A 9 16.39 23.92 -7.49
C ALA A 9 15.92 23.01 -8.66
N TRP A 10 15.81 23.58 -9.86
CA TRP A 10 15.41 22.91 -11.10
C TRP A 10 16.57 22.76 -12.11
N ALA A 11 17.81 23.07 -11.69
CA ALA A 11 18.97 22.89 -12.56
C ALA A 11 19.07 21.43 -13.01
N VAL A 12 19.18 21.22 -14.32
CA VAL A 12 19.38 19.92 -14.95
C VAL A 12 20.75 19.40 -14.54
N VAL A 13 20.80 18.74 -13.38
CA VAL A 13 21.99 18.03 -12.91
C VAL A 13 22.32 16.92 -13.92
N PRO A 14 23.59 16.66 -14.28
CA PRO A 14 23.96 15.56 -15.17
C PRO A 14 23.36 14.22 -14.70
N GLY A 15 22.92 13.36 -15.63
CA GLY A 15 22.17 12.14 -15.29
C GLY A 15 22.86 11.20 -14.27
N ALA A 16 24.20 11.18 -14.26
CA ALA A 16 24.97 10.41 -13.29
C ALA A 16 24.91 11.00 -11.86
N GLU A 17 24.95 12.33 -11.73
CA GLU A 17 24.83 13.03 -10.45
C GLU A 17 23.40 12.98 -9.90
N GLN A 18 22.39 13.00 -10.78
CA GLN A 18 20.99 12.77 -10.40
C GLN A 18 20.79 11.36 -9.83
N LEU A 19 21.32 10.34 -10.52
CA LEU A 19 21.25 8.96 -10.07
C LEU A 19 21.95 8.81 -8.71
N ALA A 20 23.14 9.38 -8.54
CA ALA A 20 23.86 9.37 -7.27
C ALA A 20 23.06 10.02 -6.15
N LEU A 21 22.43 11.18 -6.40
CA LEU A 21 21.58 11.85 -5.42
C LEU A 21 20.37 11.00 -5.03
N HIS A 22 19.67 10.42 -6.00
CA HIS A 22 18.51 9.56 -5.73
C HIS A 22 18.91 8.32 -4.93
N VAL A 23 20.04 7.68 -5.27
CA VAL A 23 20.54 6.49 -4.54
C VAL A 23 20.96 6.87 -3.12
N CYS A 24 21.63 8.00 -2.93
CA CYS A 24 22.03 8.48 -1.60
C CYS A 24 20.81 8.78 -0.72
N THR A 25 19.81 9.52 -1.23
CA THR A 25 18.61 9.83 -0.44
C THR A 25 17.74 8.60 -0.21
N PHE A 26 17.73 7.63 -1.13
CA PHE A 26 17.13 6.32 -0.94
C PHE A 26 17.78 5.56 0.23
N ILE A 27 19.10 5.37 0.18
CA ILE A 27 19.85 4.63 1.21
C ILE A 27 19.72 5.32 2.57
N ALA A 28 19.81 6.65 2.62
CA ALA A 28 19.66 7.42 3.84
C ALA A 28 18.26 7.25 4.46
N THR A 29 17.21 7.32 3.64
CA THR A 29 15.82 7.16 4.11
C THR A 29 15.56 5.74 4.61
N THR A 30 15.94 4.72 3.83
CA THR A 30 15.77 3.31 4.23
C THR A 30 16.60 2.97 5.47
N GLY A 31 17.83 3.48 5.57
CA GLY A 31 18.70 3.33 6.73
C GLY A 31 18.09 3.97 7.99
N LEU A 32 17.54 5.18 7.86
CA LEU A 32 16.87 5.87 8.97
C LEU A 32 15.66 5.08 9.46
N VAL A 33 14.81 4.58 8.57
CA VAL A 33 13.66 3.74 8.94
C VAL A 33 14.14 2.46 9.63
N GLY A 34 15.19 1.81 9.12
CA GLY A 34 15.76 0.62 9.74
C GLY A 34 16.27 0.86 11.17
N VAL A 35 17.05 1.92 11.38
CA VAL A 35 17.56 2.31 12.70
C VAL A 35 16.43 2.69 13.66
N ALA A 36 15.45 3.48 13.18
CA ALA A 36 14.30 3.88 13.97
C ALA A 36 13.44 2.67 14.37
N THR A 37 13.20 1.73 13.45
CA THR A 37 12.51 0.47 13.76
C THR A 37 13.27 -0.33 14.80
N TRP A 38 14.58 -0.52 14.64
CA TRP A 38 15.40 -1.23 15.63
C TRP A 38 15.35 -0.57 17.02
N PHE A 39 15.43 0.76 17.08
CA PHE A 39 15.36 1.51 18.34
C PHE A 39 13.99 1.45 19.00
N ILE A 40 12.91 1.53 18.22
CA ILE A 40 11.54 1.44 18.75
C ILE A 40 11.27 0.01 19.21
N CYS A 41 11.62 -1.00 18.42
CA CYS A 41 11.40 -2.40 18.75
C CYS A 41 12.22 -2.85 19.97
N SER A 42 13.47 -2.41 20.11
CA SER A 42 14.32 -2.74 21.27
C SER A 42 13.78 -2.16 22.59
N ARG A 43 12.93 -1.13 22.54
CA ARG A 43 12.27 -0.53 23.71
C ARG A 43 10.86 -1.04 23.98
N MET A 44 10.28 -1.81 23.07
CA MET A 44 8.96 -2.39 23.27
C MET A 44 9.12 -3.69 24.07
N THR A 45 8.45 -3.77 25.22
CA THR A 45 8.43 -4.94 26.10
C THR A 45 8.25 -6.24 25.32
N SER A 46 9.10 -7.23 25.60
CA SER A 46 8.96 -8.61 25.13
C SER A 46 7.62 -9.16 25.64
N SER A 47 6.89 -9.90 24.79
CA SER A 47 5.66 -10.52 25.27
C SER A 47 5.98 -11.62 26.29
N THR A 48 5.00 -11.93 27.14
CA THR A 48 5.04 -13.07 28.07
C THR A 48 4.77 -14.41 27.37
N GLY A 49 4.57 -14.44 26.05
CA GLY A 49 4.28 -15.64 25.25
C GLY A 49 5.52 -16.32 24.68
N GLY A 50 5.37 -17.56 24.19
CA GLY A 50 6.44 -18.30 23.52
C GLY A 50 6.77 -17.73 22.12
N ALA A 51 7.92 -18.13 21.55
CA ALA A 51 8.46 -17.60 20.29
C ALA A 51 7.47 -17.62 19.10
N ALA A 52 6.54 -18.59 19.06
CA ALA A 52 5.51 -18.68 18.03
C ALA A 52 4.43 -17.58 18.16
N ASP A 53 4.04 -17.21 19.38
CA ASP A 53 3.03 -16.15 19.61
C ASP A 53 3.62 -14.76 19.30
N ASP A 54 4.91 -14.56 19.60
CA ASP A 54 5.66 -13.38 19.18
C ASP A 54 5.78 -13.26 17.66
N PHE A 55 6.08 -14.37 16.98
CA PHE A 55 6.23 -14.38 15.53
C PHE A 55 4.89 -14.21 14.80
N PHE A 56 3.84 -14.94 15.19
CA PHE A 56 2.56 -14.96 14.47
C PHE A 56 1.56 -13.89 14.95
N ALA A 57 1.50 -13.57 16.24
CA ALA A 57 0.51 -12.64 16.80
C ALA A 57 1.11 -11.28 17.19
N GLY A 58 2.44 -11.09 17.03
CA GLY A 58 3.13 -9.86 17.43
C GLY A 58 3.02 -9.56 18.93
N GLY A 59 2.76 -10.60 19.74
CA GLY A 59 2.60 -10.50 21.18
C GLY A 59 1.41 -9.66 21.65
N ARG A 60 0.41 -9.38 20.78
CA ARG A 60 -0.77 -8.54 21.09
C ARG A 60 -0.42 -7.26 21.84
N SER A 61 0.59 -6.53 21.35
CA SER A 61 1.16 -5.37 22.05
C SER A 61 0.92 -4.05 21.33
N LEU A 62 0.30 -4.07 20.14
CA LEU A 62 0.19 -2.90 19.29
C LEU A 62 -0.83 -1.89 19.83
N ARG A 63 -0.44 -0.62 19.85
CA ARG A 63 -1.33 0.51 20.15
C ARG A 63 -2.10 0.91 18.89
N TRP A 64 -3.25 1.56 19.07
CA TRP A 64 -4.17 1.88 17.96
C TRP A 64 -3.52 2.62 16.78
N TYR A 65 -2.58 3.53 17.03
CA TYR A 65 -1.92 4.32 15.98
C TYR A 65 -0.94 3.47 15.15
N VAL A 66 -0.34 2.42 15.74
CA VAL A 66 0.52 1.48 14.98
C VAL A 66 -0.35 0.61 14.09
N VAL A 67 -1.49 0.13 14.60
CA VAL A 67 -2.48 -0.62 13.81
C VAL A 67 -2.99 0.23 12.65
N ALA A 68 -3.36 1.49 12.92
CA ALA A 68 -3.78 2.44 11.89
C ALA A 68 -2.71 2.66 10.83
N GLY A 69 -1.48 3.02 11.21
CA GLY A 69 -0.38 3.26 10.27
C GLY A 69 -0.05 2.02 9.42
N SER A 70 -0.09 0.85 10.05
CA SER A 70 0.07 -0.44 9.39
C SER A 70 -1.04 -0.70 8.35
N LEU A 71 -2.31 -0.56 8.72
CA LEU A 71 -3.43 -0.70 7.77
C LEU A 71 -3.39 0.35 6.64
N MET A 72 -2.96 1.57 6.96
CA MET A 72 -2.81 2.64 5.98
C MET A 72 -1.69 2.37 4.99
N LEU A 73 -0.55 1.82 5.41
CA LEU A 73 0.53 1.50 4.48
C LEU A 73 0.12 0.37 3.53
N THR A 74 -0.60 -0.63 4.03
CA THR A 74 -1.19 -1.67 3.17
C THR A 74 -2.22 -1.09 2.20
N ASN A 75 -2.85 0.04 2.55
CA ASN A 75 -3.75 0.75 1.62
C ASN A 75 -3.03 1.64 0.61
N LEU A 76 -1.97 2.32 1.04
CA LEU A 76 -1.07 3.09 0.18
C LEU A 76 0.01 2.18 -0.42
N SER A 77 -0.33 0.92 -0.67
CA SER A 77 0.51 -0.04 -1.34
C SER A 77 0.73 0.40 -2.79
N THR A 78 1.85 -0.02 -3.38
CA THR A 78 2.14 0.28 -4.77
C THR A 78 1.07 -0.21 -5.72
N GLU A 79 0.39 -1.32 -5.39
CA GLU A 79 -0.69 -1.83 -6.22
C GLU A 79 -1.88 -0.87 -6.30
N GLN A 80 -2.23 -0.19 -5.20
CA GLN A 80 -3.31 0.80 -5.18
C GLN A 80 -2.82 2.11 -5.78
N LEU A 81 -1.63 2.56 -5.40
CA LEU A 81 -1.06 3.83 -5.84
C LEU A 81 -0.80 3.86 -7.35
N VAL A 82 -0.26 2.78 -7.91
CA VAL A 82 0.03 2.64 -9.35
C VAL A 82 -1.22 2.15 -10.09
N GLY A 83 -1.88 1.11 -9.59
CA GLY A 83 -3.00 0.47 -10.27
C GLY A 83 -4.28 1.29 -10.28
N LEU A 84 -4.67 1.92 -9.17
CA LEU A 84 -5.91 2.71 -9.13
C LEU A 84 -5.77 3.99 -9.97
N ASN A 85 -4.63 4.69 -9.87
CA ASN A 85 -4.35 5.83 -10.72
C ASN A 85 -4.29 5.43 -12.21
N GLY A 86 -3.68 4.29 -12.54
CA GLY A 86 -3.66 3.74 -13.90
C GLY A 86 -5.06 3.39 -14.41
N SER A 87 -5.93 2.86 -13.56
CA SER A 87 -7.32 2.57 -13.92
C SER A 87 -8.13 3.83 -14.18
N VAL A 88 -7.97 4.88 -13.36
CA VAL A 88 -8.62 6.19 -13.56
C VAL A 88 -8.15 6.83 -14.87
N TYR A 89 -6.85 6.76 -15.16
CA TYR A 89 -6.29 7.23 -16.42
C TYR A 89 -6.84 6.48 -17.63
N LYS A 90 -6.97 5.14 -17.53
CA LYS A 90 -7.53 4.28 -18.58
C LYS A 90 -9.02 4.54 -18.81
N ASP A 91 -9.80 4.57 -17.74
CA ASP A 91 -11.26 4.68 -17.78
C ASP A 91 -11.69 6.11 -18.13
N GLN A 92 -10.79 7.08 -17.97
CA GLN A 92 -11.02 8.51 -18.25
C GLN A 92 -12.12 9.14 -17.39
N ASN A 93 -12.36 8.59 -16.21
CA ASN A 93 -13.34 9.06 -15.25
C ASN A 93 -12.97 8.64 -13.82
N LEU A 94 -13.77 9.07 -12.83
CA LEU A 94 -13.49 8.86 -11.41
C LEU A 94 -14.23 7.65 -10.81
N ALA A 95 -14.66 6.67 -11.62
CA ALA A 95 -15.39 5.49 -11.13
C ALA A 95 -14.57 4.66 -10.12
N GLY A 96 -13.24 4.69 -10.20
CA GLY A 96 -12.33 4.03 -9.25
C GLY A 96 -12.52 4.47 -7.79
N ILE A 97 -13.14 5.62 -7.52
CA ILE A 97 -13.39 6.11 -6.15
C ILE A 97 -14.21 5.13 -5.30
N TRP A 98 -15.04 4.29 -5.92
CA TRP A 98 -15.86 3.30 -5.22
C TRP A 98 -15.07 2.17 -4.59
N LEU A 99 -13.86 1.89 -5.09
CA LEU A 99 -12.93 0.96 -4.44
C LEU A 99 -12.52 1.49 -3.05
N GLU A 100 -12.34 2.80 -2.90
CA GLU A 100 -12.00 3.42 -1.61
C GLU A 100 -13.22 3.70 -0.74
N ALA A 101 -14.30 4.24 -1.33
CA ALA A 101 -15.52 4.57 -0.59
C ALA A 101 -16.21 3.32 -0.04
N GLY A 102 -16.32 2.25 -0.84
CA GLY A 102 -16.86 0.98 -0.39
C GLY A 102 -16.00 0.29 0.67
N ALA A 103 -14.67 0.43 0.56
CA ALA A 103 -13.73 -0.04 1.56
C ALA A 103 -13.94 0.64 2.92
N ALA A 104 -14.16 1.95 2.97
CA ALA A 104 -14.42 2.66 4.22
C ALA A 104 -15.61 2.07 4.99
N ILE A 105 -16.71 1.76 4.29
CA ILE A 105 -17.91 1.15 4.87
C ILE A 105 -17.58 -0.27 5.38
N ALA A 106 -16.88 -1.08 4.57
CA ALA A 106 -16.46 -2.42 4.95
C ALA A 106 -15.54 -2.43 6.19
N MET A 107 -14.67 -1.43 6.34
CA MET A 107 -13.80 -1.29 7.51
C MET A 107 -14.58 -0.94 8.79
N ILE A 108 -15.64 -0.13 8.68
CA ILE A 108 -16.53 0.14 9.82
C ILE A 108 -17.20 -1.17 10.25
N ILE A 109 -17.68 -1.97 9.31
CA ILE A 109 -18.25 -3.31 9.59
C ILE A 109 -17.18 -4.21 10.24
N THR A 110 -15.95 -4.18 9.74
CA THR A 110 -14.82 -4.94 10.30
C THR A 110 -14.59 -4.58 11.77
N ALA A 111 -14.52 -3.28 12.09
CA ALA A 111 -14.28 -2.81 13.46
C ALA A 111 -15.44 -3.12 14.41
N THR A 112 -16.68 -3.03 13.95
CA THR A 112 -17.88 -3.14 14.80
C THR A 112 -18.42 -4.55 14.93
N VAL A 113 -18.26 -5.40 13.91
CA VAL A 113 -18.87 -6.74 13.86
C VAL A 113 -17.83 -7.85 13.93
N PHE A 114 -16.83 -7.83 13.04
CA PHE A 114 -15.90 -8.94 12.88
C PHE A 114 -14.81 -8.96 13.95
N LEU A 115 -14.18 -7.81 14.20
CA LEU A 115 -13.06 -7.69 15.13
C LEU A 115 -13.44 -8.11 16.57
N PRO A 116 -14.59 -7.69 17.15
CA PRO A 116 -15.00 -8.15 18.48
C PRO A 116 -15.14 -9.67 18.55
N ARG A 117 -15.67 -10.29 17.49
CA ARG A 117 -15.92 -11.74 17.43
C ARG A 117 -14.62 -12.53 17.30
N TYR A 118 -13.69 -12.09 16.45
CA TYR A 118 -12.40 -12.75 16.32
C TYR A 118 -11.57 -12.66 17.62
N MET A 119 -11.54 -11.48 18.25
CA MET A 119 -10.82 -11.29 19.51
C MET A 119 -11.46 -12.05 20.67
N SER A 120 -12.80 -12.14 20.74
CA SER A 120 -13.48 -12.89 21.82
C SER A 120 -13.22 -14.40 21.74
N LEU A 121 -12.99 -14.93 20.54
CA LEU A 121 -12.67 -16.34 20.31
C LEU A 121 -11.16 -16.64 20.45
N GLY A 122 -10.33 -15.62 20.70
CA GLY A 122 -8.88 -15.78 20.81
C GLY A 122 -8.18 -16.21 19.52
N LEU A 123 -8.87 -16.12 18.37
CA LEU A 123 -8.39 -16.61 17.08
C LEU A 123 -7.20 -15.79 16.59
N THR A 124 -6.23 -16.47 16.00
CA THR A 124 -5.07 -15.88 15.31
C THR A 124 -5.24 -15.89 13.79
N THR A 125 -6.14 -16.74 13.27
CA THR A 125 -6.46 -16.86 11.86
C THR A 125 -7.94 -16.65 11.58
N THR A 126 -8.22 -16.04 10.43
CA THR A 126 -9.59 -15.79 9.96
C THR A 126 -10.25 -17.07 9.47
N SER A 127 -9.50 -17.96 8.82
CA SER A 127 -9.89 -19.34 8.51
C SER A 127 -10.16 -20.17 9.76
N GLY A 128 -9.50 -19.89 10.89
CA GLY A 128 -9.78 -20.49 12.19
C GLY A 128 -11.23 -20.30 12.62
N PHE A 129 -11.83 -19.14 12.32
CA PHE A 129 -13.25 -18.89 12.58
C PHE A 129 -14.17 -19.86 11.81
N LEU A 130 -13.80 -20.25 10.59
CA LEU A 130 -14.58 -21.23 9.82
C LEU A 130 -14.56 -22.60 10.48
N GLY A 131 -13.45 -22.97 11.14
CA GLY A 131 -13.33 -24.22 11.89
C GLY A 131 -14.21 -24.25 13.14
N GLU A 132 -14.21 -23.16 13.91
CA GLU A 132 -15.06 -23.01 15.10
C GLU A 132 -16.55 -22.99 14.73
N ARG A 133 -16.90 -22.38 13.59
CA ARG A 133 -18.30 -22.22 13.18
C ARG A 133 -18.87 -23.43 12.44
N PHE A 134 -18.07 -24.08 11.60
CA PHE A 134 -18.49 -25.17 10.72
C PHE A 134 -17.76 -26.45 11.10
N ASP A 135 -16.56 -26.66 10.56
CA ASP A 135 -15.78 -27.88 10.73
C ASP A 135 -14.34 -27.74 10.19
N LEU A 136 -13.52 -28.75 10.43
CA LEU A 136 -12.11 -28.77 10.02
C LEU A 136 -11.90 -28.74 8.50
N PHE A 137 -12.80 -29.35 7.72
CA PHE A 137 -12.68 -29.34 6.27
C PHE A 137 -12.87 -27.93 5.73
N THR A 138 -13.91 -27.22 6.19
CA THR A 138 -14.17 -25.83 5.78
C THR A 138 -13.03 -24.89 6.15
N ARG A 139 -12.45 -25.05 7.35
CA ARG A 139 -11.24 -24.32 7.77
C ARG A 139 -10.11 -24.52 6.77
N THR A 140 -9.76 -25.78 6.51
CA THR A 140 -8.62 -26.16 5.66
C THR A 140 -8.81 -25.71 4.22
N MET A 141 -10.02 -25.83 3.68
CA MET A 141 -10.35 -25.32 2.35
C MET A 141 -10.10 -23.81 2.28
N GLY A 142 -10.56 -23.04 3.28
CA GLY A 142 -10.28 -21.61 3.38
C GLY A 142 -8.79 -21.31 3.45
N SER A 143 -8.04 -22.03 4.29
CA SER A 143 -6.58 -21.91 4.42
C SER A 143 -5.86 -22.11 3.08
N VAL A 144 -6.19 -23.17 2.34
CA VAL A 144 -5.58 -23.47 1.04
C VAL A 144 -5.90 -22.39 0.01
N LEU A 145 -7.14 -21.91 -0.05
CA LEU A 145 -7.54 -20.82 -0.96
C LEU A 145 -6.77 -19.53 -0.67
N PHE A 146 -6.58 -19.16 0.60
CA PHE A 146 -5.77 -18.00 0.97
C PHE A 146 -4.29 -18.17 0.57
N LEU A 147 -3.71 -19.36 0.78
CA LEU A 147 -2.33 -19.65 0.38
C LEU A 147 -2.15 -19.52 -1.14
N LEU A 148 -3.07 -20.09 -1.93
CA LEU A 148 -3.04 -19.97 -3.38
C LEU A 148 -3.18 -18.51 -3.82
N TYR A 149 -4.09 -17.76 -3.22
CA TYR A 149 -4.25 -16.33 -3.50
C TYR A 149 -2.97 -15.53 -3.22
N TYR A 150 -2.27 -15.82 -2.12
CA TYR A 150 -1.02 -15.12 -1.81
C TYR A 150 0.11 -15.43 -2.80
N VAL A 151 0.25 -16.69 -3.21
CA VAL A 151 1.30 -17.11 -4.15
C VAL A 151 1.04 -16.62 -5.58
N PHE A 152 -0.21 -16.74 -6.06
CA PHE A 152 -0.52 -16.48 -7.47
C PHE A 152 -1.00 -15.06 -7.76
N VAL A 153 -1.47 -14.33 -6.75
CA VAL A 153 -2.10 -13.01 -6.97
C VAL A 153 -1.37 -11.93 -6.18
N LEU A 154 -1.37 -12.00 -4.84
CA LEU A 154 -0.91 -10.89 -4.02
C LEU A 154 0.60 -10.63 -4.14
N CYS A 155 1.43 -11.67 -3.97
CA CYS A 155 2.89 -11.52 -4.04
C CYS A 155 3.37 -11.08 -5.44
N PRO A 156 2.91 -11.69 -6.56
CA PRO A 156 3.29 -11.25 -7.89
C PRO A 156 2.91 -9.79 -8.20
N ILE A 157 1.69 -9.36 -7.84
CA ILE A 157 1.24 -7.98 -8.08
C ILE A 157 2.06 -6.97 -7.27
N ALA A 158 2.33 -7.27 -6.00
CA ALA A 158 3.15 -6.40 -5.15
C ALA A 158 4.58 -6.23 -5.73
N LEU A 159 5.22 -7.33 -6.12
CA LEU A 159 6.57 -7.31 -6.70
C LEU A 159 6.62 -6.67 -8.09
N TYR A 160 5.58 -6.87 -8.91
CA TYR A 160 5.47 -6.27 -10.24
C TYR A 160 5.32 -4.74 -10.15
N THR A 161 4.35 -4.26 -9.37
CA THR A 161 4.08 -2.82 -9.25
C THR A 161 5.22 -2.08 -8.57
N GLY A 162 5.87 -2.71 -7.57
CA GLY A 162 7.09 -2.20 -6.96
C GLY A 162 8.25 -2.09 -7.93
N ALA A 163 8.50 -3.12 -8.73
CA ALA A 163 9.56 -3.09 -9.73
C ALA A 163 9.32 -2.05 -10.82
N LEU A 164 8.06 -1.89 -11.26
CA LEU A 164 7.68 -0.90 -12.27
C LEU A 164 7.96 0.53 -11.79
N ALA A 165 7.59 0.83 -10.55
CA ALA A 165 7.85 2.13 -9.94
C ALA A 165 9.35 2.42 -9.82
N ILE A 166 10.16 1.49 -9.30
CA ILE A 166 11.63 1.67 -9.20
C ILE A 166 12.22 1.88 -10.59
N ARG A 167 11.84 1.05 -11.57
CA ARG A 167 12.36 1.11 -12.93
C ARG A 167 12.12 2.49 -13.54
N ASN A 168 10.94 3.07 -13.33
CA ASN A 168 10.59 4.36 -13.88
C ASN A 168 11.26 5.52 -13.13
N ILE A 169 11.31 5.50 -11.79
CA ILE A 169 11.87 6.60 -10.97
C ILE A 169 13.39 6.75 -11.16
N PHE A 170 14.12 5.63 -11.22
CA PHE A 170 15.57 5.62 -11.39
C PHE A 170 16.01 5.54 -12.86
N ASP A 171 15.06 5.61 -13.80
CA ASP A 171 15.28 5.49 -15.24
C ASP A 171 16.08 4.23 -15.65
N LEU A 172 15.80 3.11 -14.98
CA LEU A 172 16.48 1.82 -15.17
C LEU A 172 15.86 1.04 -16.33
N GLN A 173 15.55 1.69 -17.44
CA GLN A 173 14.85 1.09 -18.57
C GLN A 173 15.64 -0.06 -19.21
N SER A 174 16.97 -0.03 -19.11
CA SER A 174 17.89 -1.07 -19.57
C SER A 174 17.81 -2.37 -18.76
N LEU A 175 17.34 -2.31 -17.51
CA LEU A 175 17.18 -3.49 -16.67
C LEU A 175 15.80 -4.13 -16.93
N PRO A 176 15.76 -5.46 -17.11
CA PRO A 176 14.50 -6.16 -17.28
C PRO A 176 13.71 -6.14 -15.97
N LEU A 177 12.38 -6.01 -16.07
CA LEU A 177 11.52 -5.85 -14.89
C LEU A 177 11.65 -7.02 -13.90
N TRP A 178 11.82 -8.25 -14.39
CA TRP A 178 11.95 -9.44 -13.56
C TRP A 178 13.18 -9.41 -12.65
N SER A 179 14.29 -8.79 -13.07
CA SER A 179 15.49 -8.72 -12.24
C SER A 179 15.30 -7.77 -11.06
N ILE A 180 14.62 -6.65 -11.28
CA ILE A 180 14.25 -5.70 -10.22
C ILE A 180 13.27 -6.38 -9.24
N SER A 181 12.24 -7.07 -9.75
CA SER A 181 11.31 -7.83 -8.91
C SER A 181 12.01 -8.91 -8.07
N ALA A 182 12.98 -9.64 -8.65
CA ALA A 182 13.75 -10.66 -7.94
C ALA A 182 14.60 -10.07 -6.81
N ILE A 183 15.22 -8.90 -7.04
CA ILE A 183 15.99 -8.17 -6.03
C ILE A 183 15.08 -7.76 -4.86
N ILE A 184 13.95 -7.09 -5.15
CA ILE A 184 12.98 -6.68 -4.11
C ILE A 184 12.48 -7.89 -3.33
N GLY A 185 12.10 -8.97 -4.04
CA GLY A 185 11.58 -10.19 -3.43
C GLY A 185 12.61 -10.89 -2.53
N THR A 186 13.88 -10.94 -2.94
CA THR A 186 14.96 -11.53 -2.14
C THR A 186 15.22 -10.71 -0.87
N PHE A 187 15.36 -9.39 -0.98
CA PHE A 187 15.54 -8.52 0.18
C PHE A 187 14.32 -8.55 1.11
N GLY A 188 13.11 -8.56 0.56
CA GLY A 188 11.88 -8.70 1.34
C GLY A 188 11.80 -10.03 2.09
N ALA A 189 12.07 -11.15 1.43
CA ALA A 189 12.09 -12.46 2.06
C ALA A 189 13.10 -12.54 3.21
N CYS A 190 14.33 -12.03 3.00
CA CYS A 190 15.33 -11.93 4.07
C CYS A 190 14.80 -11.11 5.25
N TYR A 191 14.23 -9.93 4.98
CA TYR A 191 13.66 -9.09 6.04
C TYR A 191 12.51 -9.79 6.79
N ALA A 192 11.62 -10.51 6.08
CA ALA A 192 10.52 -11.25 6.69
C ALA A 192 11.00 -12.39 7.61
N LEU A 193 12.07 -13.10 7.21
CA LEU A 193 12.66 -14.18 8.01
C LEU A 193 13.26 -13.69 9.33
N PHE A 194 13.90 -12.51 9.35
CA PHE A 194 14.61 -12.00 10.53
C PHE A 194 13.81 -10.98 11.36
N GLY A 195 12.78 -10.32 10.80
CA GLY A 195 12.12 -9.16 11.43
C GLY A 195 10.95 -9.47 12.36
N GLY A 196 10.17 -10.52 12.11
CA GLY A 196 8.91 -10.80 12.84
C GLY A 196 7.80 -9.74 12.64
N LEU A 197 6.55 -10.07 12.97
CA LEU A 197 5.38 -9.21 12.71
C LEU A 197 5.46 -7.81 13.35
N LYS A 198 6.11 -7.70 14.51
CA LYS A 198 6.27 -6.45 15.26
C LYS A 198 7.19 -5.45 14.56
N ALA A 199 8.35 -5.89 14.04
CA ALA A 199 9.26 -5.00 13.32
C ALA A 199 8.65 -4.53 12.01
N VAL A 200 7.96 -5.43 11.30
CA VAL A 200 7.20 -5.12 10.08
C VAL A 200 6.17 -4.01 10.37
N ALA A 201 5.32 -4.19 11.39
CA ALA A 201 4.28 -3.19 11.71
C ALA A 201 4.86 -1.82 12.10
N VAL A 202 6.03 -1.78 12.74
CA VAL A 202 6.69 -0.52 13.12
C VAL A 202 7.32 0.17 11.90
N SER A 203 8.07 -0.57 11.06
CA SER A 203 8.60 -0.01 9.82
C SER A 203 7.48 0.49 8.93
N ASP A 204 6.34 -0.20 8.95
CA ASP A 204 5.18 0.18 8.16
C ASP A 204 4.59 1.51 8.62
N CYS A 205 4.51 1.72 9.93
CA CYS A 205 4.03 3.00 10.47
C CYS A 205 4.96 4.16 10.06
N LEU A 206 6.28 3.96 10.08
CA LEU A 206 7.25 4.99 9.69
C LEU A 206 7.18 5.30 8.19
N ASN A 207 7.16 4.27 7.34
CA ASN A 207 6.98 4.44 5.89
C ASN A 207 5.60 5.05 5.58
N GLY A 208 4.56 4.70 6.33
CA GLY A 208 3.22 5.28 6.17
C GLY A 208 3.21 6.81 6.33
N ILE A 209 3.98 7.36 7.26
CA ILE A 209 4.13 8.82 7.42
C ILE A 209 4.78 9.43 6.16
N GLY A 210 5.85 8.81 5.66
CA GLY A 210 6.51 9.26 4.43
C GLY A 210 5.56 9.24 3.23
N LEU A 211 4.75 8.19 3.12
CA LEU A 211 3.80 8.01 2.02
C LEU A 211 2.64 9.00 2.09
N LEU A 212 2.23 9.42 3.28
CA LEU A 212 1.26 10.51 3.45
C LEU A 212 1.82 11.86 3.01
N ILE A 213 3.09 12.15 3.35
CA ILE A 213 3.74 13.39 2.92
C ILE A 213 3.80 13.44 1.39
N VAL A 214 4.30 12.38 0.76
CA VAL A 214 4.33 12.26 -0.71
C VAL A 214 2.91 12.28 -1.28
N GLY A 215 2.00 11.53 -0.67
CA GLY A 215 0.62 11.40 -1.09
C GLY A 215 -0.08 12.75 -1.15
N ILE A 216 0.20 13.67 -0.24
CA ILE A 216 -0.34 15.05 -0.29
C ILE A 216 0.43 15.90 -1.30
N TRP A 217 1.77 15.79 -1.32
CA TRP A 217 2.64 16.61 -2.16
C TRP A 217 2.38 16.41 -3.65
N VAL A 218 2.36 15.17 -4.12
CA VAL A 218 2.23 14.83 -5.56
C VAL A 218 0.97 15.43 -6.20
N PRO A 219 -0.26 15.18 -5.69
CA PRO A 219 -1.47 15.78 -6.25
C PRO A 219 -1.48 17.30 -6.08
N ALA A 220 -0.95 17.86 -4.99
CA ALA A 220 -0.89 19.32 -4.81
C ALA A 220 0.02 19.99 -5.84
N ALA A 221 1.23 19.45 -6.04
CA ALA A 221 2.18 19.94 -7.03
C ALA A 221 1.69 19.72 -8.47
N ALA A 222 1.10 18.55 -8.76
CA ALA A 222 0.50 18.26 -10.05
C ALA A 222 -0.67 19.20 -10.37
N LEU A 223 -1.49 19.51 -9.36
CA LEU A 223 -2.60 20.43 -9.51
C LEU A 223 -2.14 21.87 -9.75
N TYR A 224 -1.06 22.29 -9.09
CA TYR A 224 -0.42 23.57 -9.35
C TYR A 224 0.05 23.66 -10.82
N GLN A 225 0.70 22.61 -11.33
CA GLN A 225 1.14 22.54 -12.72
C GLN A 225 -0.02 22.50 -13.74
N LEU A 226 -1.17 21.96 -13.35
CA LEU A 226 -2.36 21.94 -14.21
C LEU A 226 -3.00 23.32 -14.40
N GLY A 227 -2.78 24.26 -13.47
CA GLY A 227 -3.47 25.56 -13.41
C GLY A 227 -4.41 25.73 -12.21
N GLY A 228 -4.42 24.77 -11.28
CA GLY A 228 -5.19 24.82 -10.04
C GLY A 228 -6.50 24.03 -10.04
N VAL A 229 -7.25 24.12 -8.94
CA VAL A 229 -8.50 23.37 -8.73
C VAL A 229 -9.57 23.71 -9.77
N SER A 230 -9.63 24.96 -10.25
CA SER A 230 -10.59 25.38 -11.28
C SER A 230 -10.46 24.55 -12.55
N ASP A 231 -9.23 24.17 -12.87
CA ASP A 231 -8.91 23.51 -14.13
C ASP A 231 -9.30 22.03 -14.15
N LEU A 232 -9.48 21.41 -12.99
CA LEU A 232 -10.13 20.09 -12.88
C LEU A 232 -11.59 20.14 -13.36
N PHE A 233 -12.29 21.24 -13.13
CA PHE A 233 -13.71 21.37 -13.42
C PHE A 233 -14.00 21.78 -14.87
N HIS A 234 -12.99 22.14 -15.67
CA HIS A 234 -13.17 22.42 -17.10
C HIS A 234 -13.58 21.20 -17.92
N GLU A 235 -13.18 19.99 -17.49
CA GLU A 235 -13.59 18.72 -18.10
C GLU A 235 -14.38 17.88 -17.07
N PRO A 236 -15.63 18.24 -16.74
CA PRO A 236 -16.38 17.59 -15.66
C PRO A 236 -16.63 16.10 -15.90
N GLU A 237 -16.49 15.64 -17.14
CA GLU A 237 -16.62 14.24 -17.50
C GLU A 237 -15.58 13.34 -16.83
N VAL A 238 -14.35 13.83 -16.66
CA VAL A 238 -13.29 13.04 -16.01
C VAL A 238 -13.50 12.90 -14.50
N LEU A 239 -14.41 13.71 -13.92
CA LEU A 239 -14.75 13.69 -12.50
C LEU A 239 -16.01 12.87 -12.20
N LYS A 240 -16.67 12.29 -13.21
CA LYS A 240 -17.88 11.48 -13.00
C LYS A 240 -17.56 10.23 -12.18
N PRO A 241 -18.15 10.05 -10.97
CA PRO A 241 -17.90 8.87 -10.15
C PRO A 241 -18.88 7.72 -10.43
N LEU A 242 -19.97 7.99 -11.17
CA LEU A 242 -21.01 7.03 -11.52
C LEU A 242 -21.02 6.87 -13.04
N VAL A 243 -20.56 5.72 -13.52
CA VAL A 243 -20.47 5.39 -14.94
C VAL A 243 -21.13 4.03 -15.19
N GLU A 244 -21.84 3.89 -16.32
CA GLU A 244 -22.66 2.71 -16.62
C GLU A 244 -21.90 1.56 -17.29
N HIS A 245 -20.99 1.88 -18.23
CA HIS A 245 -20.34 0.89 -19.09
C HIS A 245 -18.85 1.19 -19.30
N SER A 246 -18.09 0.15 -19.66
CA SER A 246 -16.69 0.22 -20.11
C SER A 246 -15.69 0.79 -19.09
N VAL A 247 -15.96 0.61 -17.80
CA VAL A 247 -15.09 1.02 -16.69
C VAL A 247 -14.81 -0.16 -15.76
N LEU A 248 -13.78 -0.04 -14.94
CA LEU A 248 -13.42 -1.04 -13.93
C LEU A 248 -14.56 -1.32 -12.95
N ALA A 249 -15.27 -0.27 -12.52
CA ALA A 249 -16.33 -0.36 -11.52
C ALA A 249 -17.60 0.39 -11.97
N PRO A 250 -18.44 -0.23 -12.82
CA PRO A 250 -19.75 0.32 -13.15
C PRO A 250 -20.62 0.57 -11.92
N TRP A 251 -21.45 1.61 -11.93
CA TRP A 251 -22.10 2.04 -10.70
C TRP A 251 -22.98 0.98 -10.03
N HIS A 252 -23.61 0.12 -10.83
CA HIS A 252 -24.48 -0.96 -10.36
C HIS A 252 -23.70 -2.09 -9.68
N VAL A 253 -22.42 -2.30 -10.03
CA VAL A 253 -21.59 -3.32 -9.37
C VAL A 253 -21.12 -2.87 -7.99
N ASN A 254 -21.11 -1.55 -7.72
CA ASN A 254 -20.71 -0.97 -6.44
C ASN A 254 -21.56 -1.50 -5.28
N PHE A 255 -22.86 -1.65 -5.50
CA PHE A 255 -23.82 -2.13 -4.48
C PHE A 255 -24.04 -3.64 -4.50
N SER A 256 -23.37 -4.37 -5.40
CA SER A 256 -23.46 -5.82 -5.50
C SER A 256 -22.09 -6.46 -5.28
N GLY A 257 -21.38 -6.80 -6.36
CA GLY A 257 -20.12 -7.52 -6.30
C GLY A 257 -19.02 -6.76 -5.55
N LEU A 258 -18.86 -5.45 -5.81
CA LEU A 258 -17.76 -4.70 -5.24
C LEU A 258 -17.91 -4.48 -3.73
N PHE A 259 -19.13 -4.22 -3.25
CA PHE A 259 -19.37 -4.14 -1.80
C PHE A 259 -19.01 -5.45 -1.10
N LEU A 260 -19.41 -6.60 -1.66
CA LEU A 260 -19.05 -7.92 -1.12
C LEU A 260 -17.55 -8.15 -1.14
N THR A 261 -16.86 -7.78 -2.22
CA THR A 261 -15.39 -7.85 -2.33
C THR A 261 -14.71 -7.00 -1.28
N ASN A 262 -15.21 -5.78 -1.01
CA ASN A 262 -14.68 -4.91 0.04
C ASN A 262 -14.88 -5.52 1.43
N VAL A 263 -16.07 -6.04 1.73
CA VAL A 263 -16.33 -6.72 3.01
C VAL A 263 -15.42 -7.94 3.17
N TYR A 264 -15.27 -8.77 2.14
CA TYR A 264 -14.33 -9.88 2.11
C TYR A 264 -12.90 -9.40 2.41
N TYR A 265 -12.40 -8.43 1.66
CA TYR A 265 -11.02 -7.96 1.75
C TYR A 265 -10.72 -7.40 3.14
N TRP A 266 -11.59 -6.56 3.71
CA TRP A 266 -11.31 -5.91 4.99
C TRP A 266 -11.65 -6.78 6.21
N SER A 267 -12.67 -7.63 6.10
CA SER A 267 -13.20 -8.39 7.23
C SER A 267 -12.68 -9.82 7.32
N THR A 268 -12.14 -10.38 6.23
CA THR A 268 -11.77 -11.80 6.17
C THR A 268 -10.37 -12.08 5.64
N ASN A 269 -9.74 -11.13 4.94
CA ASN A 269 -8.37 -11.33 4.47
C ASN A 269 -7.41 -11.34 5.66
N GLN A 270 -6.67 -12.44 5.81
CA GLN A 270 -5.77 -12.65 6.93
C GLN A 270 -4.73 -11.53 7.06
N VAL A 271 -4.16 -11.06 5.95
CA VAL A 271 -3.16 -9.97 5.92
C VAL A 271 -3.64 -8.71 6.64
N ILE A 272 -4.92 -8.39 6.48
CA ILE A 272 -5.54 -7.18 7.04
C ILE A 272 -5.98 -7.43 8.48
N VAL A 273 -6.74 -8.49 8.70
CA VAL A 273 -7.34 -8.80 10.00
C VAL A 273 -6.25 -9.08 11.05
N GLN A 274 -5.16 -9.73 10.68
CA GLN A 274 -4.05 -10.06 11.60
C GLN A 274 -3.40 -8.80 12.21
N ARG A 275 -3.33 -7.69 11.46
CA ARG A 275 -2.82 -6.40 11.98
C ARG A 275 -3.73 -5.83 13.07
N ALA A 276 -5.05 -5.96 12.90
CA ALA A 276 -6.02 -5.53 13.90
C ALA A 276 -6.05 -6.48 15.12
N LEU A 277 -5.86 -7.78 14.92
CA LEU A 277 -5.80 -8.79 16.00
C LEU A 277 -4.53 -8.68 16.86
N ALA A 278 -3.45 -8.11 16.32
CA ALA A 278 -2.22 -7.83 17.06
C ALA A 278 -2.33 -6.62 18.01
N ALA A 279 -3.49 -5.95 18.06
CA ALA A 279 -3.76 -4.88 19.01
C ALA A 279 -3.77 -5.36 20.46
N ARG A 280 -3.32 -4.50 21.39
CA ARG A 280 -3.31 -4.80 22.83
C ARG A 280 -4.69 -4.91 23.49
N SER A 281 -5.70 -4.34 22.84
CA SER A 281 -7.08 -4.36 23.31
C SER A 281 -8.03 -4.25 22.13
N LEU A 282 -9.26 -4.73 22.31
CA LEU A 282 -10.33 -4.54 21.32
C LEU A 282 -10.52 -3.05 21.00
N ALA A 283 -10.49 -2.19 22.00
CA ALA A 283 -10.63 -0.75 21.81
C ALA A 283 -9.49 -0.16 20.96
N ASP A 284 -8.24 -0.61 21.12
CA ASP A 284 -7.13 -0.16 20.27
C ASP A 284 -7.26 -0.66 18.84
N GLY A 285 -7.67 -1.92 18.66
CA GLY A 285 -7.92 -2.49 17.33
C GLY A 285 -9.05 -1.73 16.60
N GLN A 286 -10.16 -1.47 17.29
CA GLN A 286 -11.29 -0.71 16.75
C GLN A 286 -10.90 0.72 16.39
N LYS A 287 -10.21 1.43 17.28
CA LYS A 287 -9.71 2.79 16.99
C LYS A 287 -8.76 2.80 15.78
N GLY A 288 -7.87 1.80 15.68
CA GLY A 288 -6.95 1.66 14.56
C GLY A 288 -7.67 1.46 13.23
N VAL A 289 -8.61 0.52 13.18
CA VAL A 289 -9.41 0.24 11.98
C VAL A 289 -10.31 1.42 11.61
N LEU A 290 -10.99 2.04 12.57
CA LEU A 290 -11.87 3.20 12.33
C LEU A 290 -11.09 4.43 11.85
N PHE A 291 -9.90 4.68 12.40
CA PHE A 291 -9.03 5.73 11.90
C PHE A 291 -8.62 5.46 10.46
N ALA A 292 -8.19 4.24 10.14
CA ALA A 292 -7.85 3.87 8.78
C ALA A 292 -9.07 3.96 7.82
N ALA A 293 -10.28 3.64 8.29
CA ALA A 293 -11.53 3.84 7.54
C ALA A 293 -11.82 5.33 7.27
N SER A 294 -11.50 6.23 8.21
CA SER A 294 -11.62 7.68 7.98
C SER A 294 -10.63 8.16 6.91
N MET A 295 -9.42 7.61 6.90
CA MET A 295 -8.40 7.93 5.91
C MET A 295 -8.75 7.40 4.52
N LYS A 296 -9.54 6.32 4.40
CA LYS A 296 -10.10 5.86 3.13
C LYS A 296 -10.96 6.91 2.44
N VAL A 297 -11.73 7.70 3.20
CA VAL A 297 -12.54 8.79 2.64
C VAL A 297 -11.67 9.86 1.99
N VAL A 298 -10.47 10.10 2.53
CA VAL A 298 -9.46 11.02 1.97
C VAL A 298 -8.64 10.36 0.85
N GLY A 299 -8.62 9.02 0.80
CA GLY A 299 -7.78 8.20 -0.08
C GLY A 299 -7.90 8.52 -1.57
N PHE A 300 -9.04 9.04 -2.03
CA PHE A 300 -9.23 9.43 -3.43
C PHE A 300 -8.25 10.51 -3.89
N ILE A 301 -7.81 11.40 -2.98
CA ILE A 301 -6.84 12.46 -3.28
C ILE A 301 -5.48 11.84 -3.66
N PHE A 302 -5.16 10.67 -3.10
CA PHE A 302 -3.88 10.02 -3.28
C PHE A 302 -3.91 8.98 -4.41
N LEU A 303 -5.02 8.27 -4.54
CA LEU A 303 -5.11 7.06 -5.35
C LEU A 303 -5.91 7.22 -6.64
N CYS A 304 -6.67 8.31 -6.80
CA CYS A 304 -7.47 8.57 -8.00
C CYS A 304 -7.12 9.90 -8.65
N LEU A 305 -7.04 10.97 -7.84
CA LEU A 305 -6.84 12.33 -8.34
C LEU A 305 -5.55 12.51 -9.17
N PRO A 306 -4.39 11.92 -8.82
CA PRO A 306 -3.19 12.01 -9.65
C PRO A 306 -3.40 11.43 -11.06
N GLY A 307 -4.13 10.31 -11.19
CA GLY A 307 -4.48 9.72 -12.48
C GLY A 307 -5.36 10.64 -13.33
N THR A 308 -6.34 11.30 -12.70
CA THR A 308 -7.17 12.32 -13.37
C THR A 308 -6.35 13.53 -13.81
N ILE A 309 -5.46 14.04 -12.96
CA ILE A 309 -4.59 15.17 -13.31
C ILE A 309 -3.64 14.78 -14.46
N GLY A 310 -3.03 13.60 -14.39
CA GLY A 310 -2.19 13.06 -15.46
C GLY A 310 -2.92 12.98 -16.80
N LEU A 311 -4.18 12.53 -16.81
CA LEU A 311 -5.01 12.51 -18.02
C LEU A 311 -5.21 13.91 -18.61
N LEU A 312 -5.54 14.90 -17.77
CA LEU A 312 -5.75 16.28 -18.22
C LEU A 312 -4.45 16.90 -18.76
N LEU A 313 -3.31 16.63 -18.13
CA LEU A 313 -2.00 17.09 -18.59
C LEU A 313 -1.65 16.52 -19.97
N VAL A 314 -1.92 15.23 -20.21
CA VAL A 314 -1.73 14.60 -21.53
C VAL A 314 -2.68 15.22 -22.56
N ARG A 315 -3.97 15.37 -22.24
CA ARG A 315 -4.97 15.95 -23.16
C ARG A 315 -4.64 17.39 -23.55
N ARG A 316 -4.07 18.16 -22.63
CA ARG A 316 -3.66 19.56 -22.84
C ARG A 316 -2.27 19.70 -23.45
N ASN A 317 -1.57 18.59 -23.71
CA ASN A 317 -0.20 18.59 -24.23
C ASN A 317 0.74 19.46 -23.37
N ALA A 318 0.58 19.38 -22.04
CA ALA A 318 1.30 20.23 -21.10
C ALA A 318 2.78 19.83 -20.98
N SER A 319 3.70 20.77 -21.21
CA SER A 319 5.15 20.58 -21.09
C SER A 319 5.62 20.71 -19.64
N ILE A 320 5.27 19.73 -18.80
CA ILE A 320 5.70 19.66 -17.40
C ILE A 320 6.87 18.70 -17.17
N SER A 321 7.26 17.95 -18.21
CA SER A 321 8.40 17.04 -18.13
C SER A 321 9.69 17.84 -17.95
N ARG A 322 10.64 17.32 -17.16
CA ARG A 322 11.90 18.02 -16.85
C ARG A 322 12.78 18.32 -18.07
N ASN A 323 12.59 17.57 -19.16
CA ASN A 323 13.27 17.79 -20.44
C ASN A 323 12.57 18.85 -21.32
N GLY A 324 11.49 19.46 -20.86
CA GLY A 324 10.69 20.44 -21.61
C GLY A 324 9.74 19.81 -22.64
N GLU A 325 9.75 18.49 -22.80
CA GLU A 325 8.84 17.77 -23.68
C GLU A 325 7.42 17.69 -23.09
N PRO A 326 6.39 17.51 -23.94
CA PRO A 326 5.04 17.24 -23.46
C PRO A 326 5.01 16.05 -22.50
N PHE A 327 4.14 16.14 -21.49
CA PHE A 327 3.89 15.03 -20.59
C PHE A 327 3.26 13.86 -21.35
N THR A 328 3.95 12.72 -21.37
CA THR A 328 3.49 11.52 -22.06
C THR A 328 3.51 10.33 -21.12
N VAL A 329 2.54 9.44 -21.30
CA VAL A 329 2.37 8.24 -20.48
C VAL A 329 2.36 7.04 -21.41
N PRO A 330 3.44 6.22 -21.45
CA PRO A 330 3.56 5.10 -22.38
C PRO A 330 2.53 3.99 -22.13
N LYS A 331 2.22 3.74 -20.85
CA LYS A 331 1.24 2.75 -20.40
C LYS A 331 0.42 3.31 -19.25
N ASN A 332 -0.83 2.87 -19.13
CA ASN A 332 -1.75 3.40 -18.12
C ASN A 332 -1.18 3.33 -16.69
N ASP A 333 -0.57 2.22 -16.30
CA ASP A 333 0.02 2.04 -14.96
C ASP A 333 1.24 2.96 -14.72
N GLU A 334 1.82 3.55 -15.76
CA GLU A 334 2.97 4.45 -15.63
C GLU A 334 2.55 5.90 -15.33
N VAL A 335 1.26 6.23 -15.38
CA VAL A 335 0.76 7.60 -15.13
C VAL A 335 1.25 8.17 -13.80
N TYR A 336 1.18 7.39 -12.72
CA TYR A 336 1.57 7.87 -11.40
C TYR A 336 3.10 8.03 -11.29
N PRO A 337 3.94 7.02 -11.62
CA PRO A 337 5.39 7.20 -11.67
C PRO A 337 5.86 8.36 -12.55
N GLU A 338 5.27 8.54 -13.74
CA GLU A 338 5.63 9.66 -14.63
C GLU A 338 5.25 11.02 -14.02
N LEU A 339 4.06 11.12 -13.44
CA LEU A 339 3.64 12.35 -12.77
C LEU A 339 4.56 12.70 -11.60
N VAL A 340 4.95 11.70 -10.80
CA VAL A 340 5.89 11.89 -9.70
C VAL A 340 7.23 12.43 -10.19
N LYS A 341 7.79 11.88 -11.27
CA LYS A 341 9.04 12.38 -11.87
C LYS A 341 8.92 13.83 -12.33
N ALA A 342 7.78 14.22 -12.86
CA ALA A 342 7.54 15.57 -13.34
C ALA A 342 7.42 16.60 -12.20
N VAL A 343 6.75 16.25 -11.09
CA VAL A 343 6.34 17.23 -10.06
C VAL A 343 7.19 17.23 -8.78
N MET A 344 7.93 16.16 -8.50
CA MET A 344 8.78 16.10 -7.32
C MET A 344 10.10 16.86 -7.52
N PRO A 345 10.64 17.51 -6.47
CA PRO A 345 12.03 17.97 -6.47
C PRO A 345 13.04 16.83 -6.73
N LEU A 346 14.18 17.14 -7.36
CA LEU A 346 15.23 16.15 -7.67
C LEU A 346 15.71 15.38 -6.44
N TRP A 347 15.98 16.08 -5.34
CA TRP A 347 16.49 15.47 -4.10
C TRP A 347 15.47 14.53 -3.42
N SER A 348 14.17 14.73 -3.65
CA SER A 348 13.10 13.99 -2.95
C SER A 348 12.67 12.71 -3.68
N LEU A 349 13.13 12.48 -4.92
CA LEU A 349 12.80 11.27 -5.67
C LEU A 349 13.34 9.98 -5.02
N GLY A 350 14.55 10.03 -4.46
CA GLY A 350 15.10 8.88 -3.73
C GLY A 350 14.38 8.63 -2.39
N PHE A 351 13.95 9.70 -1.70
CA PHE A 351 13.05 9.58 -0.54
C PHE A 351 11.73 8.91 -0.94
N PHE A 352 11.08 9.39 -2.01
CA PHE A 352 9.85 8.78 -2.51
C PHE A 352 10.05 7.30 -2.86
N ALA A 353 11.12 6.97 -3.59
CA ALA A 353 11.44 5.60 -3.93
C ALA A 353 11.65 4.73 -2.69
N ALA A 354 12.33 5.24 -1.65
CA ALA A 354 12.55 4.50 -0.41
C ALA A 354 11.25 4.17 0.32
N VAL A 355 10.37 5.16 0.44
CA VAL A 355 9.07 4.98 1.10
C VAL A 355 8.17 4.06 0.26
N LEU A 356 8.20 4.19 -1.06
CA LEU A 356 7.45 3.33 -1.98
C LEU A 356 7.94 1.87 -1.92
N VAL A 357 9.26 1.64 -1.91
CA VAL A 357 9.84 0.31 -1.68
C VAL A 357 9.46 -0.22 -0.30
N GLY A 358 9.48 0.63 0.73
CA GLY A 358 8.98 0.28 2.06
C GLY A 358 7.54 -0.22 2.03
N SER A 359 6.68 0.37 1.20
CA SER A 359 5.30 -0.06 0.98
C SER A 359 5.19 -1.40 0.26
N VAL A 360 6.01 -1.63 -0.77
CA VAL A 360 6.08 -2.94 -1.46
C VAL A 360 6.49 -4.04 -0.49
N LEU A 361 7.55 -3.78 0.27
CA LEU A 361 8.08 -4.73 1.25
C LEU A 361 7.06 -4.99 2.36
N SER A 362 6.35 -3.96 2.83
CA SER A 362 5.23 -4.12 3.78
C SER A 362 4.19 -5.10 3.28
N SER A 363 3.63 -4.89 2.07
CA SER A 363 2.58 -5.78 1.52
C SER A 363 3.11 -7.19 1.29
N PHE A 364 4.30 -7.31 0.70
CA PHE A 364 4.93 -8.61 0.42
C PHE A 364 5.24 -9.40 1.71
N ASN A 365 5.86 -8.75 2.69
CA ASN A 365 6.21 -9.39 3.96
C ASN A 365 4.97 -9.77 4.76
N SER A 366 3.89 -9.00 4.65
CA SER A 366 2.61 -9.34 5.28
C SER A 366 1.98 -10.57 4.67
N ALA A 367 2.04 -10.68 3.34
CA ALA A 367 1.58 -11.86 2.62
C ALA A 367 2.40 -13.10 3.04
N LEU A 368 3.73 -12.98 3.10
CA LEU A 368 4.61 -14.06 3.56
C LEU A 368 4.33 -14.47 5.01
N ASN A 369 4.19 -13.50 5.93
CA ASN A 369 3.88 -13.80 7.33
C ASN A 369 2.50 -14.44 7.48
N SER A 370 1.50 -13.96 6.74
CA SER A 370 0.15 -14.54 6.74
C SER A 370 0.16 -15.96 6.18
N ALA A 371 0.89 -16.19 5.08
CA ALA A 371 1.06 -17.52 4.50
C ALA A 371 1.77 -18.47 5.46
N ALA A 372 2.86 -18.02 6.11
CA ALA A 372 3.57 -18.80 7.12
C ALA A 372 2.68 -19.12 8.33
N THR A 373 1.84 -18.16 8.76
CA THR A 373 0.88 -18.36 9.87
C THR A 373 -0.16 -19.41 9.50
N ILE A 374 -0.80 -19.28 8.34
CA ILE A 374 -1.82 -20.22 7.86
C ILE A 374 -1.22 -21.61 7.66
N PHE A 375 -0.07 -21.70 6.98
CA PHE A 375 0.60 -22.98 6.76
C PHE A 375 1.05 -23.61 8.08
N GLY A 376 1.73 -22.87 8.95
CA GLY A 376 2.26 -23.37 10.21
C GLY A 376 1.17 -23.84 11.19
N LEU A 377 0.15 -23.01 11.41
CA LEU A 377 -0.89 -23.30 12.41
C LEU A 377 -2.02 -24.19 11.90
N GLU A 378 -2.34 -24.14 10.61
CA GLU A 378 -3.55 -24.78 10.08
C GLU A 378 -3.28 -25.98 9.18
N ILE A 379 -2.10 -26.06 8.59
CA ILE A 379 -1.70 -27.20 7.75
C ILE A 379 -0.70 -28.07 8.49
N TYR A 380 0.45 -27.50 8.87
CA TYR A 380 1.55 -28.22 9.49
C TYR A 380 1.16 -28.79 10.86
N LYS A 381 0.67 -27.94 11.77
CA LYS A 381 0.23 -28.39 13.11
C LYS A 381 -1.00 -29.29 13.13
N VAL A 382 -1.81 -29.27 12.08
CA VAL A 382 -3.04 -30.08 12.03
C VAL A 382 -2.79 -31.44 11.37
N TYR A 383 -2.01 -31.47 10.29
CA TYR A 383 -1.89 -32.63 9.42
C TYR A 383 -0.49 -33.27 9.41
N ILE A 384 0.58 -32.53 9.72
CA ILE A 384 1.96 -33.01 9.58
C ILE A 384 2.59 -33.34 10.93
N ASN A 385 2.68 -32.36 11.84
CA ASN A 385 3.21 -32.57 13.18
C ASN A 385 2.28 -31.94 14.21
N LYS A 386 1.52 -32.78 14.90
CA LYS A 386 0.42 -32.36 15.79
C LYS A 386 0.85 -31.87 17.16
N ASP A 387 2.12 -32.06 17.51
CA ASP A 387 2.70 -31.74 18.81
C ASP A 387 3.17 -30.27 18.93
#